data_AF-A0A7W6W4G9-F1
#
_entry.id   AF-A0A7W6W4G9-F1
#
_cell.length_a   1.000
_cell.length_b   1.000
_cell.length_c   1.000
_cell.angle_alpha   90.00
_cell.angle_beta   90.00
_cell.angle_gamma   90.00
#
_symmetry.space_group_name_H-M   'P 1'
#
loop_
_entity.id
_entity.type
_entity.pdbx_description
1 polymer ?
#
loop_
_entity_poly.entity_id
_entity_poly.type
_entity_poly.pdbx_seq_one_letter_code
_entity_poly.pdbx_strand_id
1 'polypeptide(L)' 'MFETLLEMQERGVRDRARGRSLDDNPMSKPDILPITDFQEWYSMFDAWRFGWSIEDAMAGHGNAPRDGGALSQSYTRTV' A
#
# COMPACT_ATOMS: atom_id res chain seq x y z
N MET A 1 2.47 -1.89 -22.03
CA MET A 1 3.90 -1.83 -21.67
C MET A 1 3.97 -2.35 -20.25
N PHE A 2 4.59 -3.50 -20.05
CA PHE A 2 4.72 -4.13 -18.74
C PHE A 2 5.61 -3.22 -17.89
N GLU A 3 5.00 -2.45 -17.00
CA GLU A 3 5.75 -1.71 -15.96
C GLU A 3 6.70 -2.72 -15.30
N THR A 4 7.94 -2.36 -15.02
CA THR A 4 8.79 -3.24 -14.21
C THR A 4 8.20 -3.35 -12.79
N LEU A 5 8.56 -4.38 -12.02
CA LEU A 5 8.13 -4.49 -10.62
C LEU A 5 8.51 -3.25 -9.80
N LEU A 6 9.67 -2.64 -10.11
CA LEU A 6 10.11 -1.41 -9.48
C LEU A 6 9.19 -0.23 -9.85
N GLU A 7 8.89 -0.04 -11.13
CA GLU A 7 7.98 1.02 -11.60
C GLU A 7 6.58 0.87 -10.98
N MET A 8 6.11 -0.37 -10.84
CA MET A 8 4.82 -0.67 -10.23
C MET A 8 4.83 -0.38 -8.73
N GLN A 9 5.93 -0.69 -8.04
CA GLN A 9 6.14 -0.29 -6.65
C GLN A 9 6.16 1.23 -6.48
N GLU A 10 6.95 1.95 -7.29
CA GLU A 10 6.99 3.42 -7.29
C GLU A 10 5.64 4.05 -7.62
N ARG A 11 4.85 3.40 -8.47
CA ARG A 11 3.47 3.81 -8.75
C ARG A 11 2.58 3.64 -7.52
N GLY A 12 2.70 2.55 -6.77
CA GLY A 12 2.01 2.34 -5.50
C GLY A 12 2.25 3.46 -4.50
N VAL A 13 3.52 3.84 -4.30
CA VAL A 13 3.92 4.98 -3.45
C VAL A 13 3.21 6.26 -3.91
N ARG A 14 3.35 6.61 -5.19
CA ARG A 14 2.77 7.85 -5.75
C ARG A 14 1.24 7.85 -5.70
N ASP A 15 0.59 6.71 -5.83
CA ASP A 15 -0.86 6.60 -5.78
C ASP A 15 -1.39 6.81 -4.36
N ARG A 16 -0.74 6.21 -3.35
CA ARG A 16 -1.08 6.46 -1.94
C ARG A 16 -0.85 7.92 -1.55
N ALA A 17 0.26 8.52 -1.98
CA ALA A 17 0.56 9.93 -1.74
C ALA A 17 -0.50 10.88 -2.35
N ARG A 18 -1.19 10.44 -3.41
CA ARG A 18 -2.33 11.14 -4.03
C ARG A 18 -3.69 10.81 -3.38
N GLY A 19 -3.71 10.03 -2.31
CA GLY A 19 -4.93 9.66 -1.59
C GLY A 19 -5.75 8.55 -2.26
N ARG A 20 -5.17 7.78 -3.20
CA ARG A 20 -5.86 6.61 -3.74
C ARG A 20 -6.00 5.51 -2.70
N SER A 21 -7.14 4.85 -2.72
CA SER A 21 -7.43 3.70 -1.86
C SER A 21 -6.65 2.47 -2.32
N LEU A 22 -6.58 1.47 -1.46
CA LEU A 22 -5.92 0.20 -1.78
C LEU A 22 -6.66 -0.56 -2.91
N ASP A 23 -7.96 -0.32 -3.06
CA ASP A 23 -8.82 -0.93 -4.10
C ASP A 23 -8.56 -0.34 -5.50
N ASP A 24 -7.86 0.81 -5.57
CA ASP A 24 -7.47 1.45 -6.82
C ASP A 24 -6.27 0.77 -7.51
N ASN A 25 -5.85 -0.41 -7.02
CA ASN A 25 -4.75 -1.17 -7.62
C ASN A 25 -5.05 -1.41 -9.12
N PRO A 26 -4.16 -0.97 -10.03
CA PRO A 26 -4.37 -1.10 -11.47
C PRO A 26 -4.63 -2.53 -11.94
N MET A 27 -4.05 -3.53 -11.26
CA MET A 27 -4.19 -4.94 -11.60
C MET A 27 -5.59 -5.51 -11.27
N SER A 28 -6.39 -4.79 -10.48
CA SER A 28 -7.76 -5.19 -10.12
C SER A 28 -8.82 -4.69 -11.11
N LYS A 29 -8.43 -3.96 -12.16
CA LYS A 29 -9.36 -3.37 -13.12
C LYS A 29 -9.89 -4.42 -14.12
N PRO A 30 -11.16 -4.30 -14.56
CA PRO A 30 -11.74 -5.21 -15.55
C PRO A 30 -10.93 -5.32 -16.85
N ASP A 31 -10.27 -4.22 -17.25
CA ASP A 31 -9.46 -4.15 -18.47
C ASP A 31 -8.22 -5.06 -18.46
N ILE A 32 -7.85 -5.61 -17.30
CA ILE A 32 -6.73 -6.54 -17.13
C ILE A 32 -7.15 -8.00 -17.40
N LEU A 33 -8.46 -8.26 -17.56
CA LEU A 33 -8.97 -9.60 -17.85
C LEU A 33 -8.99 -9.90 -19.37
N PRO A 34 -8.76 -11.17 -19.78
CA PRO A 34 -8.42 -12.31 -18.92
C PRO A 34 -6.95 -12.28 -18.48
N ILE A 35 -6.68 -12.80 -17.28
CA ILE A 35 -5.31 -12.98 -16.79
C ILE A 35 -4.67 -14.14 -17.57
N THR A 36 -3.68 -13.84 -18.41
CA THR A 36 -2.98 -14.83 -19.23
C THR A 36 -1.79 -15.46 -18.50
N ASP A 37 -1.14 -14.69 -17.63
CA ASP A 37 -0.07 -15.16 -16.73
C ASP A 37 -0.39 -14.69 -15.30
N PHE A 38 -0.74 -15.65 -14.45
CA PHE A 38 -1.13 -15.35 -13.08
C PHE A 38 0.07 -14.94 -12.21
N GLN A 39 1.26 -15.48 -12.46
CA GLN A 39 2.44 -15.17 -11.67
C GLN A 39 2.90 -13.73 -11.96
N GLU A 40 2.95 -13.36 -13.23
CA GLU A 40 3.27 -11.99 -13.64
C GLU A 40 2.23 -11.01 -13.08
N TRP A 41 0.93 -11.31 -13.28
CA TRP A 41 -0.15 -10.48 -12.76
C TRP A 41 -0.06 -10.27 -11.24
N TYR A 42 0.16 -11.34 -10.47
CA TYR A 42 0.24 -11.27 -9.02
C TYR A 42 1.48 -10.50 -8.57
N SER A 43 2.61 -10.67 -9.25
CA SER A 43 3.85 -9.94 -8.94
C SER A 43 3.65 -8.42 -9.10
N MET A 44 2.95 -8.00 -10.15
CA MET A 44 2.61 -6.59 -10.37
C MET A 44 1.59 -6.08 -9.34
N PHE A 45 0.59 -6.90 -9.02
CA PHE A 45 -0.42 -6.57 -8.00
C PHE A 45 0.24 -6.34 -6.63
N ASP A 46 1.16 -7.23 -6.25
CA ASP A 46 1.86 -7.19 -4.97
C ASP A 46 2.89 -6.05 -4.91
N ALA A 47 3.65 -5.82 -5.99
CA ALA A 47 4.60 -4.72 -6.08
C ALA A 47 3.93 -3.36 -5.83
N TRP A 48 2.78 -3.11 -6.46
CA TRP A 48 2.00 -1.88 -6.24
C TRP A 48 1.55 -1.76 -4.78
N ARG A 49 1.00 -2.84 -4.19
CA ARG A 49 0.53 -2.84 -2.80
C ARG A 49 1.65 -2.59 -1.81
N PHE A 50 2.83 -3.15 -2.07
CA PHE A 50 4.00 -2.93 -1.24
C PHE A 50 4.39 -1.45 -1.23
N GLY A 51 4.51 -0.81 -2.41
CA GLY A 51 4.77 0.63 -2.50
C GLY A 51 3.71 1.48 -1.81
N TRP A 52 2.43 1.15 -2.01
CA TRP A 52 1.31 1.80 -1.33
C TRP A 52 1.44 1.72 0.20
N SER A 53 1.78 0.54 0.74
CA SER A 53 1.91 0.31 2.19
C SER A 53 3.07 1.07 2.84
N ILE A 54 4.18 1.25 2.10
CA ILE A 54 5.30 2.06 2.58
C ILE A 54 4.82 3.50 2.80
N GLU A 55 4.20 4.09 1.79
CA GLU A 55 3.73 5.46 1.88
C GLU A 55 2.65 5.62 2.96
N ASP A 56 1.73 4.66 3.10
CA ASP A 56 0.70 4.70 4.13
C ASP A 56 1.30 4.70 5.54
N ALA A 57 2.30 3.85 5.79
CA ALA A 57 3.02 3.80 7.05
C ALA A 57 3.79 5.11 7.34
N MET A 58 4.40 5.69 6.32
CA MET A 58 5.19 6.94 6.43
C MET A 58 4.29 8.17 6.62
N ALA A 59 3.13 8.22 5.96
CA ALA A 59 2.15 9.30 6.09
C ALA A 59 1.61 9.42 7.53
N GLY A 60 1.47 8.29 8.24
CA GLY A 60 1.13 8.26 9.67
C GLY A 60 2.20 8.87 10.58
N HIS A 61 3.47 8.90 10.14
CA HIS A 61 4.59 9.42 10.93
C HIS A 61 4.77 10.95 10.79
N GLY A 62 4.35 11.54 9.66
CA GLY A 62 4.46 12.98 9.41
C GLY A 62 3.39 13.83 10.12
N ASN A 63 2.27 13.21 10.52
CA ASN A 63 1.14 13.89 11.16
C ASN A 63 1.05 13.63 12.67
N ALA A 64 2.06 12.99 13.26
CA ALA A 64 2.18 12.93 14.71
C ALA A 64 2.44 14.36 15.23
N PRO A 65 1.64 14.87 16.19
CA PRO A 65 2.01 16.08 16.89
C PRO A 65 3.39 15.81 17.51
N ARG A 66 4.37 16.67 17.22
CA ARG A 66 5.55 16.80 18.08
C ARG A 66 5.05 17.37 19.40
N ASP A 67 4.44 16.54 20.24
CA ASP A 67 4.31 16.72 21.68
C ASP A 67 3.65 15.49 22.32
N GLY A 68 4.42 14.82 23.18
CA GLY A 68 3.91 14.28 24.44
C GLY A 68 3.11 12.98 24.41
N GLY A 69 3.76 11.90 24.85
CA GLY A 69 3.08 10.84 25.60
C GLY A 69 3.11 9.48 24.95
N ALA A 70 4.07 8.67 25.39
CA ALA A 70 3.98 7.22 25.29
C ALA A 70 2.70 6.75 26.01
N LEU A 71 1.63 6.49 25.26
CA LEU A 71 0.51 5.71 25.77
C LEU A 71 0.83 4.23 25.53
N SER A 72 1.56 3.66 26.49
CA SER A 72 1.55 2.23 26.75
C SER A 72 0.11 1.85 27.12
N GLN A 73 -0.64 1.28 26.18
CA GLN A 73 -1.90 0.62 26.48
C GLN A 73 -1.60 -0.63 27.32
N SER A 74 -1.67 -0.45 28.64
CA SER A 74 -1.77 -1.55 29.59
C SER A 74 -3.18 -2.12 29.49
N TYR A 75 -3.34 -3.26 28.84
CA TYR A 75 -4.59 -4.02 28.89
C TYR A 75 -4.73 -4.64 30.28
N THR A 76 -5.57 -4.07 31.14
CA THR A 76 -6.01 -4.74 32.36
C THR A 76 -6.94 -5.88 31.96
N ARG A 77 -6.41 -7.11 31.97
CA ARG A 77 -7.22 -8.34 31.88
C ARG A 77 -7.77 -8.64 33.27
N THR A 78 -9.05 -8.39 33.48
CA THR A 78 -9.78 -8.87 34.66
C THR A 78 -9.99 -10.38 34.54
N VAL A 79 -9.63 -11.13 35.60
CA VAL A 79 -10.12 -12.47 35.90
C VAL A 79 -10.62 -12.49 37.34
#